data_AF-A0A2W2HRJ0-F1
#
_entry.id   AF-A0A2W2HRJ0-F1
#
_cell.length_a   1.000
_cell.length_b   1.000
_cell.length_c   1.000
_cell.angle_alpha   90.00
_cell.angle_beta   90.00
_cell.angle_gamma   90.00
#
_symmetry.space_group_name_H-M   'P 1'
#
loop_
_entity.id
_entity.type
_entity.pdbx_description
1 polymer ?
#
loop_
_entity_poly.entity_id
_entity_poly.type
_entity_poly.pdbx_seq_one_letter_code
_entity_poly.pdbx_strand_id
1 'polypeptide(L)'
;MLSPNMPESWIVQAATYLLGGRFTGLQALASVEDHIVVCEDAEATVLVVTTPLEERGRQVLAEVGSLRHLMVIPAAGGLPAGESHGARPLDAGPATETDVAWLQYTGGTTGRPKGLMQPHRSMVQLVYAHLADFEQPHMPRYLASAPLTHATGLGVIPTLLRGGTVVIEQGFDPGRFLDVIEAERINCVSASRR
;
A
#
# COMPACT_ATOMS: atom_id res chain seq x y z
N MET A 1 1.74 -0.49 7.75
CA MET A 1 0.91 -1.65 7.39
C MET A 1 1.80 -2.83 7.03
N LEU A 2 1.54 -4.01 7.57
CA LEU A 2 2.25 -5.26 7.29
C LEU A 2 1.26 -6.30 6.74
N SER A 3 1.26 -6.50 5.43
CA SER A 3 0.29 -7.34 4.75
C SER A 3 0.84 -7.86 3.42
N PRO A 4 0.30 -8.97 2.88
CA PRO A 4 0.47 -9.32 1.47
C PRO A 4 -0.25 -8.32 0.55
N ASN A 5 0.02 -8.46 -0.75
CA ASN A 5 -0.75 -7.79 -1.77
C ASN A 5 -2.19 -8.29 -1.78
N MET A 6 -3.14 -7.41 -1.46
CA MET A 6 -4.58 -7.71 -1.52
C MET A 6 -5.37 -6.41 -1.66
N PRO A 7 -6.62 -6.45 -2.15
CA PRO A 7 -7.46 -5.26 -2.27
C PRO A 7 -7.58 -4.46 -0.97
N GLU A 8 -7.70 -5.15 0.17
CA GLU A 8 -7.82 -4.52 1.49
C GLU A 8 -6.55 -3.74 1.87
N SER A 9 -5.36 -4.18 1.43
CA SER A 9 -4.12 -3.42 1.62
C SER A 9 -4.19 -2.06 0.95
N TRP A 10 -4.75 -2.00 -0.25
CA TRP A 10 -4.97 -0.74 -0.94
C TRP A 10 -6.07 0.09 -0.27
N ILE A 11 -7.17 -0.52 0.17
CA ILE A 11 -8.26 0.18 0.85
C ILE A 11 -7.76 0.86 2.14
N VAL A 12 -6.92 0.17 2.93
CA VAL A 12 -6.30 0.74 4.13
C VAL A 12 -5.39 1.92 3.78
N GLN A 13 -4.58 1.80 2.72
CA GLN A 13 -3.75 2.89 2.23
C GLN A 13 -4.59 4.10 1.80
N ALA A 14 -5.64 3.88 1.01
CA ALA A 14 -6.55 4.94 0.57
C ALA A 14 -7.28 5.60 1.74
N ALA A 15 -7.78 4.82 2.70
CA ALA A 15 -8.42 5.34 3.91
C ALA A 15 -7.44 6.21 4.72
N THR A 16 -6.18 5.80 4.82
CA THR A 16 -5.14 6.58 5.51
C THR A 16 -4.96 7.95 4.86
N TYR A 17 -4.87 8.01 3.53
CA TYR A 17 -4.77 9.29 2.80
C TYR A 17 -6.01 10.16 2.98
N LEU A 18 -7.20 9.57 2.90
CA LEU A 18 -8.47 10.27 3.03
C LEU A 18 -8.70 10.84 4.44
N LEU A 19 -8.18 10.15 5.46
CA LEU A 19 -8.21 10.61 6.85
C LEU A 19 -7.07 11.57 7.21
N GLY A 20 -6.23 11.96 6.23
CA GLY A 20 -5.09 12.85 6.44
C GLY A 20 -3.94 12.22 7.25
N GLY A 21 -3.87 10.89 7.30
CA GLY A 21 -2.82 10.15 7.96
C GLY A 21 -1.58 9.94 7.08
N ARG A 22 -0.46 9.65 7.73
CA ARG A 22 0.79 9.24 7.09
C ARG A 22 0.80 7.71 6.92
N PHE A 23 0.92 7.24 5.69
CA PHE A 23 1.03 5.82 5.39
C PHE A 23 2.51 5.38 5.36
N THR A 24 2.79 4.19 5.88
CA THR A 24 4.05 3.48 5.63
C THR A 24 3.75 1.99 5.44
N GLY A 25 4.38 1.38 4.44
CA GLY A 25 4.28 -0.04 4.16
C GLY A 25 5.50 -0.77 4.71
N LEU A 26 5.27 -1.92 5.36
CA LEU A 26 6.32 -2.78 5.89
C LEU A 26 6.49 -3.97 4.94
N GLN A 27 7.71 -4.20 4.47
CA GLN A 27 8.00 -5.35 3.62
C GLN A 27 7.84 -6.65 4.41
N ALA A 28 6.95 -7.54 3.95
CA ALA A 28 6.63 -8.78 4.66
C ALA A 28 7.84 -9.72 4.86
N LEU A 29 8.85 -9.62 4.00
CA LEU A 29 10.09 -10.40 4.07
C LEU A 29 11.15 -9.80 5.01
N ALA A 30 10.98 -8.57 5.49
CA ALA A 30 11.92 -7.97 6.44
C ALA A 30 11.75 -8.57 7.85
N SER A 31 12.78 -8.42 8.69
CA SER A 31 12.77 -8.98 10.05
C SER A 31 11.86 -8.15 10.98
N VAL A 32 11.61 -8.67 12.18
CA VAL A 32 10.83 -7.96 13.21
C VAL A 32 11.59 -6.71 13.66
N GLU A 33 12.90 -6.81 13.81
CA GLU A 33 13.79 -5.71 14.16
C GLU A 33 13.74 -4.60 13.10
N ASP A 34 13.74 -4.94 11.81
CA ASP A 34 13.56 -3.97 10.73
C ASP A 34 12.20 -3.26 10.82
N HIS A 35 11.13 -4.01 11.15
CA HIS A 35 9.79 -3.44 11.33
C HIS A 35 9.72 -2.50 12.53
N ILE A 36 10.38 -2.84 13.64
CA ILE A 36 10.48 -1.97 14.83
C ILE A 36 11.18 -0.66 14.44
N VAL A 37 12.35 -0.74 13.83
CA VAL A 37 13.13 0.45 13.39
C VAL A 37 12.30 1.36 12.50
N VAL A 38 11.59 0.80 11.52
CA VAL A 38 10.74 1.58 10.61
C VAL A 38 9.55 2.21 11.34
N CYS A 39 8.89 1.49 12.26
CA CYS A 39 7.75 2.02 13.00
C CYS A 39 8.15 3.11 13.99
N GLU A 40 9.32 3.00 14.63
CA GLU A 40 9.89 4.03 15.50
C GLU A 40 10.24 5.29 14.72
N ASP A 41 10.99 5.15 13.63
CA ASP A 41 11.40 6.28 12.78
C ASP A 41 10.20 6.99 12.13
N ALA A 42 9.17 6.23 11.76
CA ALA A 42 7.93 6.78 11.21
C ALA A 42 7.02 7.41 12.27
N GLU A 43 7.33 7.26 13.57
CA GLU A 43 6.47 7.60 14.70
C GLU A 43 5.05 7.01 14.54
N ALA A 44 4.98 5.77 14.06
CA ALA A 44 3.71 5.13 13.73
C ALA A 44 2.85 4.98 14.99
N THR A 45 1.55 5.30 14.88
CA THR A 45 0.59 5.21 16.00
C THR A 45 -0.39 4.04 15.86
N VAL A 46 -0.58 3.53 14.63
CA VAL A 46 -1.45 2.40 14.31
C VAL A 46 -0.70 1.42 13.42
N LEU A 47 -0.68 0.15 13.80
CA LEU A 47 -0.17 -0.94 12.98
C LEU A 47 -1.34 -1.79 12.47
N VAL A 48 -1.50 -1.87 11.16
CA VAL A 48 -2.47 -2.77 10.52
C VAL A 48 -1.74 -4.00 10.01
N VAL A 49 -2.23 -5.19 10.37
CA VAL A 49 -1.68 -6.49 9.94
C VAL A 49 -2.77 -7.43 9.43
N THR A 50 -2.41 -8.37 8.55
CA THR A 50 -3.30 -9.49 8.23
C THR A 50 -3.23 -10.60 9.27
N THR A 51 -4.27 -11.42 9.42
CA THR A 51 -4.32 -12.55 10.38
C THR A 51 -3.06 -13.43 10.43
N PRO A 52 -2.43 -13.84 9.31
CA PRO A 52 -1.20 -14.64 9.34
C PRO A 52 0.02 -13.92 9.93
N LEU A 53 -0.03 -12.59 10.04
CA LEU A 53 1.05 -11.72 10.51
C LEU A 53 0.72 -11.09 11.88
N GLU A 54 -0.36 -11.55 12.53
CA GLU A 54 -0.83 -11.00 13.81
C GLU A 54 0.22 -11.13 14.92
N GLU A 55 0.85 -12.30 15.05
CA GLU A 55 1.87 -12.53 16.07
C GLU A 55 3.07 -11.60 15.87
N ARG A 56 3.50 -11.42 14.61
CA ARG A 56 4.56 -10.46 14.28
C ARG A 56 4.12 -9.03 14.62
N GLY A 57 2.87 -8.67 14.33
CA GLY A 57 2.31 -7.37 14.69
C GLY A 57 2.32 -7.10 16.20
N ARG A 58 2.04 -8.12 17.02
CA ARG A 58 2.12 -8.02 18.49
C ARG A 58 3.55 -7.81 18.98
N GLN A 59 4.53 -8.49 18.39
CA GLN A 59 5.94 -8.29 18.73
C GLN A 59 6.39 -6.85 18.46
N VAL A 60 6.03 -6.29 17.30
CA VAL A 60 6.34 -4.89 16.97
C VAL A 60 5.62 -3.92 17.93
N LEU A 61 4.33 -4.15 18.22
CA LEU A 61 3.56 -3.31 19.15
C LEU A 61 4.19 -3.28 20.56
N ALA A 62 4.74 -4.39 21.03
CA ALA A 62 5.33 -4.49 22.37
C ALA A 62 6.59 -3.63 22.54
N GLU A 63 7.34 -3.39 21.45
CA GLU A 63 8.63 -2.71 21.48
C GLU A 63 8.52 -1.21 21.07
N VAL A 64 7.57 -0.86 20.20
CA VAL A 64 7.47 0.51 19.65
C VAL A 64 6.56 1.39 20.52
N GLY A 65 7.16 2.31 21.29
CA GLY A 65 6.42 3.17 22.23
C GLY A 65 5.42 4.16 21.62
N SER A 66 5.55 4.50 20.34
CA SER A 66 4.58 5.35 19.62
C SER A 66 3.32 4.60 19.16
N LEU A 67 3.39 3.27 18.99
CA LEU A 67 2.27 2.46 18.54
C LEU A 67 1.23 2.29 19.65
N ARG A 68 -0.01 2.71 19.39
CA ARG A 68 -1.12 2.66 20.35
C ARG A 68 -2.17 1.63 19.99
N HIS A 69 -2.24 1.25 18.72
CA HIS A 69 -3.29 0.37 18.20
C HIS A 69 -2.71 -0.67 17.24
N LEU A 70 -3.15 -1.91 17.40
CA LEU A 70 -2.96 -2.99 16.44
C LEU A 70 -4.33 -3.37 15.86
N MET A 71 -4.46 -3.26 14.54
CA MET A 71 -5.66 -3.67 13.81
C MET A 71 -5.36 -4.91 12.99
N VAL A 72 -6.18 -5.94 13.14
CA VAL A 72 -6.03 -7.22 12.42
C VAL A 72 -7.14 -7.34 11.38
N ILE A 73 -6.77 -7.54 10.13
CA ILE A 73 -7.72 -7.76 9.02
C ILE A 73 -7.59 -9.19 8.46
N PRO A 74 -8.68 -9.81 7.98
CA PRO A 74 -8.63 -11.13 7.36
C PRO A 74 -7.72 -11.15 6.11
N ALA A 75 -6.95 -12.23 5.91
CA ALA A 75 -6.13 -12.42 4.71
C ALA A 75 -6.91 -12.99 3.49
N ALA A 76 -8.17 -13.39 3.68
CA ALA A 76 -8.98 -14.10 2.69
C ALA A 76 -10.03 -13.22 1.99
N GLY A 77 -9.86 -11.90 2.05
CA GLY A 77 -10.81 -10.93 1.52
C GLY A 77 -11.96 -10.63 2.48
N GLY A 78 -12.57 -9.46 2.27
CA GLY A 78 -13.67 -8.94 3.08
C GLY A 78 -13.22 -7.83 4.05
N LEU A 79 -14.15 -6.96 4.39
CA LEU A 79 -13.94 -6.00 5.48
C LEU A 79 -13.78 -6.77 6.81
N PRO A 80 -12.94 -6.30 7.74
CA PRO A 80 -12.81 -6.93 9.05
C PRO A 80 -14.18 -7.15 9.69
N ALA A 81 -14.38 -8.31 10.31
CA ALA A 81 -15.57 -8.58 11.09
C ALA A 81 -15.64 -7.57 12.25
N GLY A 82 -16.69 -6.75 12.26
CA GLY A 82 -16.87 -5.65 13.19
C GLY A 82 -18.15 -4.88 12.90
N GLU A 83 -18.48 -3.90 13.74
CA GLU A 83 -19.63 -3.01 13.51
C GLU A 83 -19.44 -2.28 12.17
N SER A 84 -20.25 -2.65 11.17
CA SER A 84 -20.44 -1.78 10.02
C SER A 84 -21.18 -0.55 10.52
N HIS A 85 -20.49 0.59 10.62
CA HIS A 85 -21.09 1.85 11.07
C HIS A 85 -22.09 2.46 10.05
N GLY A 86 -22.59 1.66 9.11
CA GLY A 86 -23.35 2.13 7.97
C GLY A 86 -22.48 2.97 7.01
N ALA A 87 -22.92 3.09 5.76
CA ALA A 87 -22.32 4.06 4.86
C ALA A 87 -22.68 5.46 5.35
N ARG A 88 -21.67 6.30 5.58
CA ARG A 88 -21.83 7.72 5.89
C ARG A 88 -20.98 8.56 4.94
N PRO A 89 -21.33 9.83 4.71
CA PRO A 89 -20.43 10.75 4.01
C PRO A 89 -19.05 10.72 4.66
N LEU A 90 -18.03 10.65 3.82
CA LEU A 90 -16.64 10.73 4.26
C LEU A 90 -16.36 12.17 4.71
N ASP A 91 -15.90 12.31 5.95
CA ASP A 91 -15.30 13.55 6.43
C ASP A 91 -13.80 13.45 6.19
N ALA A 92 -13.28 14.27 5.30
CA ALA A 92 -11.87 14.23 4.93
C ALA A 92 -11.01 14.74 6.09
N GLY A 93 -9.84 14.12 6.28
CA GLY A 93 -8.90 14.55 7.29
C GLY A 93 -8.38 15.97 7.07
N PRO A 94 -7.76 16.59 8.09
CA PRO A 94 -7.34 17.99 8.05
C PRO A 94 -6.05 18.22 7.24
N ALA A 95 -5.47 17.18 6.62
CA ALA A 95 -4.20 17.29 5.90
C ALA A 95 -4.33 18.14 4.63
N THR A 96 -3.28 18.89 4.35
CA THR A 96 -3.12 19.76 3.17
C THR A 96 -2.25 19.09 2.12
N GLU A 97 -2.15 19.66 0.91
CA GLU A 97 -1.34 19.06 -0.15
C GLU A 97 0.17 19.03 0.15
N THR A 98 0.63 19.82 1.12
CA THR A 98 2.03 19.87 1.56
C THR A 98 2.38 18.89 2.67
N ASP A 99 1.38 18.33 3.35
CA ASP A 99 1.60 17.33 4.39
C ASP A 99 2.06 16.00 3.80
N VAL A 100 2.88 15.27 4.55
CA VAL A 100 3.38 13.94 4.16
C VAL A 100 2.21 12.96 4.09
N ALA A 101 1.99 12.38 2.92
CA ALA A 101 1.03 11.31 2.72
C ALA A 101 1.67 9.94 2.98
N TRP A 102 2.92 9.77 2.54
CA TRP A 102 3.57 8.46 2.51
C TRP A 102 5.06 8.56 2.87
N LEU A 103 5.50 7.72 3.80
CA LEU A 103 6.90 7.43 4.09
C LEU A 103 7.30 6.12 3.38
N GLN A 104 8.16 6.23 2.37
CA GLN A 104 8.72 5.07 1.68
C GLN A 104 10.12 4.75 2.20
N TYR A 105 10.27 3.61 2.86
CA TYR A 105 11.57 3.19 3.37
C TYR A 105 12.39 2.46 2.31
N THR A 106 13.67 2.83 2.23
CA THR A 106 14.64 2.19 1.33
C THR A 106 15.85 1.71 2.13
N GLY A 107 16.48 0.62 1.66
CA GLY A 107 17.72 0.13 2.26
C GLY A 107 18.83 1.18 2.11
N GLY A 108 19.35 1.69 3.23
CA GLY A 108 20.46 2.62 3.24
C GLY A 108 21.80 1.88 3.14
N THR A 109 22.78 2.48 2.45
CA THR A 109 24.18 1.97 2.40
C THR A 109 24.85 1.88 3.77
N THR A 110 24.30 2.57 4.77
CA THR A 110 24.76 2.59 6.16
C THR A 110 24.09 1.54 7.04
N GLY A 111 23.30 0.62 6.46
CA GLY A 111 22.60 -0.46 7.19
C GLY A 111 21.31 -0.05 7.90
N ARG A 112 20.99 1.26 7.97
CA ARG A 112 19.72 1.76 8.49
C ARG A 112 18.77 2.20 7.37
N PRO A 113 17.49 1.79 7.38
CA PRO A 113 16.50 2.27 6.43
C PRO A 113 16.34 3.79 6.48
N LYS A 114 16.10 4.43 5.34
CA LYS A 114 15.80 5.87 5.24
C LYS A 114 14.39 6.07 4.72
N GLY A 115 13.58 6.85 5.44
CA GLY A 115 12.23 7.22 5.05
C GLY A 115 12.21 8.37 4.04
N LEU A 116 11.69 8.12 2.85
CA LEU A 116 11.43 9.14 1.83
C LEU A 116 10.06 9.75 2.09
N MET A 117 10.04 11.03 2.46
CA MET A 117 8.81 11.80 2.72
C MET A 117 8.16 12.23 1.40
N GLN A 118 6.99 11.66 1.10
CA GLN A 118 6.19 12.01 -0.08
C GLN A 118 4.94 12.80 0.35
N PRO A 119 4.87 14.11 0.05
CA PRO A 119 3.67 14.88 0.33
C PRO A 119 2.53 14.54 -0.62
N HIS A 120 1.29 14.83 -0.21
CA HIS A 120 0.08 14.58 -1.01
C HIS A 120 0.21 15.15 -2.44
N ARG A 121 0.72 16.37 -2.60
CA ARG A 121 0.93 17.01 -3.91
C ARG A 121 1.85 16.21 -4.82
N SER A 122 2.90 15.58 -4.29
CA SER A 122 3.83 14.77 -5.09
C SER A 122 3.15 13.52 -5.62
N MET A 123 2.29 12.90 -4.79
CA MET A 123 1.51 11.74 -5.22
C MET A 123 0.52 12.09 -6.32
N VAL A 124 -0.17 13.22 -6.18
CA VAL A 124 -1.11 13.73 -7.20
C VAL A 124 -0.38 14.07 -8.49
N GLN A 125 0.78 14.72 -8.43
CA GLN A 125 1.60 15.02 -9.61
C GLN A 125 2.03 13.75 -10.34
N LEU A 126 2.42 12.71 -9.61
CA LEU A 126 2.77 11.42 -10.21
C LEU A 126 1.56 10.79 -10.94
N VAL A 127 0.37 10.85 -10.35
CA VAL A 127 -0.87 10.38 -11.00
C VAL A 127 -1.12 11.15 -12.30
N TYR A 128 -1.01 12.48 -12.27
CA TYR A 128 -1.17 13.29 -13.49
C TYR A 128 -0.10 12.99 -14.54
N ALA A 129 1.16 12.82 -14.13
CA ALA A 129 2.24 12.43 -15.05
C ALA A 129 1.95 11.07 -15.72
N HIS A 130 1.44 10.10 -14.95
CA HIS A 130 1.03 8.81 -15.48
C HIS A 130 -0.17 8.92 -16.42
N LEU A 131 -1.16 9.75 -16.09
CA LEU A 131 -2.34 9.94 -16.94
C LEU A 131 -2.02 10.71 -18.23
N ALA A 132 -0.99 11.56 -18.23
CA ALA A 132 -0.53 12.29 -19.40
C ALA A 132 0.28 11.43 -20.38
N ASP A 133 0.67 10.23 -19.97
CA ASP A 133 1.40 9.29 -20.82
C ASP A 133 0.50 8.80 -21.98
N PHE A 134 1.01 8.94 -23.21
CA PHE A 134 0.27 8.67 -24.44
C PHE A 134 0.05 7.18 -24.69
N GLU A 135 0.84 6.31 -24.06
CA GLU A 135 0.75 4.85 -24.23
C GLU A 135 -0.31 4.20 -23.33
N GLN A 136 -1.02 4.98 -22.52
CA GLN A 136 -2.03 4.45 -21.60
C GLN A 136 -3.30 4.00 -22.35
N PRO A 137 -3.75 2.74 -22.16
CA PRO A 137 -5.00 2.27 -22.72
C PRO A 137 -6.22 3.07 -22.24
N HIS A 138 -7.26 3.16 -23.07
CA HIS A 138 -8.51 3.85 -22.73
C HIS A 138 -9.24 3.22 -21.53
N MET A 139 -9.14 1.89 -21.37
CA MET A 139 -9.63 1.15 -20.21
C MET A 139 -8.51 0.22 -19.71
N PRO A 140 -7.63 0.72 -18.82
CA PRO A 140 -6.49 -0.04 -18.35
C PRO A 140 -6.96 -1.23 -17.48
N ARG A 141 -6.37 -2.38 -17.71
CA ARG A 141 -6.47 -3.59 -16.89
C ARG A 141 -5.06 -3.87 -16.40
N TYR A 142 -4.78 -3.34 -15.22
CA TYR A 142 -3.45 -3.29 -14.62
C TYR A 142 -3.19 -4.49 -13.71
N LEU A 143 -2.09 -5.20 -13.94
CA LEU A 143 -1.65 -6.29 -13.06
C LEU A 143 -0.60 -5.78 -12.07
N ALA A 144 -0.95 -5.83 -10.79
CA ALA A 144 -0.09 -5.52 -9.66
C ALA A 144 0.53 -6.81 -9.09
N SER A 145 1.68 -7.23 -9.63
CA SER A 145 2.40 -8.44 -9.23
C SER A 145 3.60 -8.20 -8.31
N ALA A 146 4.03 -6.95 -8.14
CA ALA A 146 5.03 -6.54 -7.16
C ALA A 146 4.35 -5.85 -5.96
N PRO A 147 5.04 -5.71 -4.81
CA PRO A 147 4.45 -5.17 -3.59
C PRO A 147 3.71 -3.83 -3.78
N LEU A 148 2.44 -3.75 -3.36
CA LEU A 148 1.61 -2.54 -3.43
C LEU A 148 2.17 -1.40 -2.59
N THR A 149 2.93 -1.73 -1.54
CA THR A 149 3.65 -0.78 -0.69
C THR A 149 4.91 -0.20 -1.33
N HIS A 150 5.16 -0.50 -2.61
CA HIS A 150 6.26 0.04 -3.42
C HIS A 150 5.70 0.66 -4.72
N ALA A 151 6.54 0.76 -5.76
CA ALA A 151 6.22 1.42 -7.03
C ALA A 151 4.96 0.87 -7.73
N THR A 152 4.60 -0.40 -7.53
CA THR A 152 3.40 -1.00 -8.14
C THR A 152 2.10 -0.38 -7.63
N GLY A 153 2.06 0.08 -6.37
CA GLY A 153 0.89 0.80 -5.84
C GLY A 153 0.57 2.09 -6.60
N LEU A 154 1.56 2.66 -7.28
CA LEU A 154 1.42 3.91 -8.04
C LEU A 154 0.51 3.76 -9.26
N GLY A 155 0.38 2.55 -9.81
CA GLY A 155 -0.49 2.27 -10.95
C GLY A 155 -1.98 2.16 -10.58
N VAL A 156 -2.32 2.07 -9.29
CA VAL A 156 -3.68 1.79 -8.84
C VAL A 156 -4.61 2.98 -9.10
N ILE A 157 -4.30 4.16 -8.54
CA ILE A 157 -5.11 5.38 -8.72
C ILE A 157 -5.34 5.73 -10.20
N PRO A 158 -4.30 5.85 -11.06
CA PRO A 158 -4.52 6.24 -12.45
C PRO A 158 -5.36 5.22 -13.23
N THR A 159 -5.22 3.92 -12.94
CA THR A 159 -6.06 2.87 -13.52
C THR A 159 -7.53 3.10 -13.15
N LEU A 160 -7.81 3.34 -11.87
CA LEU A 160 -9.18 3.56 -11.37
C LEU A 160 -9.79 4.86 -11.89
N LEU A 161 -9.01 5.95 -12.01
CA LEU A 161 -9.48 7.23 -12.55
C LEU A 161 -9.88 7.14 -14.03
N ARG A 162 -9.34 6.18 -14.79
CA ARG A 162 -9.74 5.87 -16.17
C ARG A 162 -10.91 4.88 -16.27
N GLY A 163 -11.52 4.50 -15.14
CA GLY A 163 -12.57 3.47 -15.10
C GLY A 163 -12.04 2.06 -15.41
N GLY A 164 -10.74 1.84 -15.22
CA GLY A 164 -10.07 0.56 -15.45
C GLY A 164 -10.27 -0.46 -14.33
N THR A 165 -9.52 -1.55 -14.41
CA THR A 165 -9.51 -2.64 -13.42
C THR A 165 -8.10 -2.90 -12.93
N VAL A 166 -7.93 -3.06 -11.63
CA VAL A 166 -6.65 -3.48 -11.01
C VAL A 166 -6.79 -4.93 -10.56
N VAL A 167 -5.94 -5.80 -11.09
CA VAL A 167 -5.80 -7.20 -10.69
C VAL A 167 -4.58 -7.30 -9.78
N ILE A 168 -4.76 -7.83 -8.58
CA ILE A 168 -3.74 -7.86 -7.53
C ILE A 168 -3.30 -9.30 -7.31
N GLU A 169 -1.98 -9.52 -7.37
CA GLU A 169 -1.36 -10.82 -7.15
C GLU A 169 -0.49 -10.83 -5.89
N GLN A 170 -0.54 -11.93 -5.13
CA GLN A 170 0.20 -12.14 -3.87
C GLN A 170 1.66 -12.54 -4.12
N GLY A 171 2.35 -11.74 -4.94
CA GLY A 171 3.72 -11.98 -5.35
C GLY A 171 3.86 -12.30 -6.83
N PHE A 172 5.10 -12.49 -7.26
CA PHE A 172 5.42 -12.78 -8.65
C PHE A 172 5.75 -14.26 -8.84
N ASP A 173 4.98 -14.93 -9.66
CA ASP A 173 5.27 -16.26 -10.21
C ASP A 173 5.15 -16.18 -11.75
N PRO A 174 6.16 -16.58 -12.54
CA PRO A 174 6.14 -16.40 -13.99
C PRO A 174 4.99 -17.12 -14.70
N GLY A 175 4.65 -18.35 -14.28
CA GLY A 175 3.57 -19.13 -14.90
C GLY A 175 2.23 -18.47 -14.63
N ARG A 176 1.93 -18.23 -13.36
CA ARG A 176 0.71 -17.55 -12.93
C ARG A 176 0.60 -16.14 -13.49
N PHE A 177 1.70 -15.42 -13.66
CA PHE A 177 1.71 -14.09 -14.27
C PHE A 177 1.18 -14.12 -15.71
N LEU A 178 1.64 -15.08 -16.52
CA LEU A 178 1.15 -15.26 -17.89
C LEU A 178 -0.30 -15.74 -17.92
N ASP A 179 -0.65 -16.69 -17.05
CA ASP A 179 -2.02 -17.21 -16.93
C ASP A 179 -3.01 -16.09 -16.58
N VAL A 180 -2.65 -15.21 -15.63
CA VAL A 180 -3.46 -14.06 -15.24
C VAL A 180 -3.53 -13.02 -16.35
N ILE A 181 -2.44 -12.78 -17.09
CA ILE A 181 -2.47 -11.89 -18.25
C ILE A 181 -3.52 -12.33 -19.26
N GLU A 182 -3.53 -13.63 -19.58
CA GLU A 182 -4.48 -14.20 -20.52
C GLU A 182 -5.91 -14.20 -19.97
N ALA A 183 -6.11 -14.78 -18.79
CA ALA A 183 -7.43 -14.95 -18.18
C ALA A 183 -8.13 -13.62 -17.88
N GLU A 184 -7.37 -12.66 -17.33
CA GLU A 184 -7.90 -11.35 -16.96
C GLU A 184 -7.73 -10.31 -18.07
N ARG A 185 -7.22 -10.68 -19.25
CA ARG A 185 -7.01 -9.75 -20.40
C ARG A 185 -6.25 -8.50 -19.99
N ILE A 186 -5.16 -8.68 -19.25
CA ILE A 186 -4.30 -7.59 -18.76
C ILE A 186 -3.69 -6.87 -19.95
N ASN A 187 -3.74 -5.54 -19.93
CA ASN A 187 -3.19 -4.68 -20.98
C ASN A 187 -2.22 -3.61 -20.45
N CYS A 188 -2.01 -3.57 -19.12
CA CYS A 188 -1.00 -2.75 -18.46
C CYS A 188 -0.28 -3.55 -17.39
N VAL A 189 1.05 -3.48 -17.36
CA VAL A 189 1.86 -4.11 -16.30
C VAL A 189 2.95 -3.15 -15.85
N SER A 190 3.37 -3.26 -14.59
CA SER A 190 4.57 -2.59 -14.10
C SER A 190 5.66 -3.63 -13.90
N ALA A 191 6.62 -3.69 -14.82
CA ALA A 191 7.77 -4.56 -14.72
C ALA A 191 9.06 -3.71 -14.64
N SER A 192 9.82 -3.87 -13.56
CA SER A 192 11.19 -3.36 -13.49
C SER A 192 12.10 -4.35 -14.23
N ARG A 193 12.87 -3.89 -15.21
CA ARG A 193 14.02 -4.67 -15.69
C ARG A 193 14.99 -4.82 -14.52
N ARG A 194 15.40 -6.05 -14.21
CA ARG A 194 16.62 -6.32 -13.45
C ARG A 194 17.66 -6.81 -14.44
#